data_AF-D1ALD1-F1
#
_entry.id   AF-D1ALD1-F1
#
_cell.length_a   1.000
_cell.length_b   1.000
_cell.length_c   1.000
_cell.angle_alpha   90.00
_cell.angle_beta   90.00
_cell.angle_gamma   90.00
#
_symmetry.space_group_name_H-M   'P 1'
#
loop_
_entity.id
_entity.type
_entity.pdbx_description
1 polymer ?
#
loop_
_entity_poly.entity_id
_entity_poly.type
_entity_poly.pdbx_seq_one_letter_code
_entity_poly.pdbx_strand_id
1 'polypeptide(L)'
;MNNLKTLVEKSREKKALDEFIGAVYKKDGEIKFRFRKDYENLFVPAPLYNEFLGGKNYNGVIAFIIESPHIYEFKIDINLYPEGRYNARPLNNPSTKKYLKKMVEGPLKSFFSDRIKEGEIYLFLIVNSIQYQCSLGEKTDNYRDLLFVANWIKNCKADFLGRIEQYSPDLYINSCTKGNINKKFLMDNFKLDVSEEKNSFLCAKETRGILTLQDIVESALEIEGMINKGNYLKYNHPSYFVYQEARGNGNVFYPAPKFLDENSIIYFGKQKKTGSNQGLF
;
A
#
# COMPACT_ATOMS: atom_id res chain seq x y z
N MET A 1 -20.86 -19.99 -6.95
CA MET A 1 -20.38 -19.60 -5.59
C MET A 1 -19.31 -20.52 -5.02
N ASN A 2 -19.37 -21.86 -5.20
CA ASN A 2 -18.35 -22.78 -4.65
C ASN A 2 -16.90 -22.50 -5.10
N ASN A 3 -16.68 -22.06 -6.35
CA ASN A 3 -15.33 -21.81 -6.86
C ASN A 3 -14.62 -20.62 -6.17
N LEU A 4 -15.33 -19.51 -5.95
CA LEU A 4 -14.71 -18.30 -5.37
C LEU A 4 -14.33 -18.47 -3.90
N LYS A 5 -15.13 -19.20 -3.12
CA LYS A 5 -14.79 -19.49 -1.72
C LYS A 5 -13.46 -20.25 -1.64
N THR A 6 -13.33 -21.30 -2.45
CA THR A 6 -12.10 -22.10 -2.56
C THR A 6 -10.92 -21.27 -3.05
N LEU A 7 -11.11 -20.38 -4.03
CA LEU A 7 -10.02 -19.51 -4.51
C LEU A 7 -9.57 -18.49 -3.44
N VAL A 8 -10.50 -17.96 -2.64
CA VAL A 8 -10.15 -17.08 -1.50
C VAL A 8 -9.38 -17.86 -0.45
N GLU A 9 -9.82 -19.07 -0.09
CA GLU A 9 -9.11 -19.95 0.85
C GLU A 9 -7.69 -20.25 0.33
N LYS A 10 -7.56 -20.62 -0.94
CA LYS A 10 -6.26 -20.86 -1.58
C LYS A 10 -5.36 -19.63 -1.57
N SER A 11 -5.91 -18.43 -1.80
CA SER A 11 -5.12 -17.19 -1.75
C SER A 11 -4.48 -16.96 -0.38
N ARG A 12 -5.10 -17.47 0.69
CA ARG A 12 -4.67 -17.30 2.08
C ARG A 12 -3.58 -18.29 2.51
N GLU A 13 -3.20 -19.24 1.66
CA GLU A 13 -2.12 -20.20 1.93
C GLU A 13 -0.74 -19.55 1.98
N LYS A 14 -0.56 -18.41 1.29
CA LYS A 14 0.72 -17.70 1.21
C LYS A 14 0.56 -16.26 1.67
N LYS A 15 1.38 -15.87 2.64
CA LYS A 15 1.34 -14.55 3.28
C LYS A 15 2.72 -13.89 3.24
N ALA A 16 2.79 -12.64 2.77
CA ALA A 16 3.98 -11.80 2.82
C ALA A 16 3.72 -10.60 3.75
N LEU A 17 4.46 -10.55 4.86
CA LEU A 17 4.38 -9.47 5.85
C LEU A 17 4.98 -8.17 5.32
N ASP A 18 4.67 -7.06 5.98
CA ASP A 18 5.26 -5.75 5.66
C ASP A 18 6.68 -5.65 6.22
N GLU A 19 7.51 -4.83 5.58
CA GLU A 19 8.91 -4.69 5.97
C GLU A 19 9.39 -3.25 5.77
N PHE A 20 10.10 -2.73 6.77
CA PHE A 20 10.93 -1.54 6.61
C PHE A 20 12.19 -1.92 5.83
N ILE A 21 12.34 -1.38 4.63
CA ILE A 21 13.40 -1.80 3.70
C ILE A 21 14.59 -0.84 3.68
N GLY A 22 14.44 0.35 4.26
CA GLY A 22 15.44 1.39 4.21
C GLY A 22 14.96 2.71 4.80
N ALA A 23 15.61 3.78 4.41
CA ALA A 23 15.27 5.13 4.82
C ALA A 23 15.42 6.14 3.68
N VAL A 24 14.57 7.16 3.73
CA VAL A 24 14.64 8.39 2.94
C VAL A 24 15.15 9.49 3.86
N TYR A 25 16.10 10.28 3.38
CA TYR A 25 16.66 11.40 4.15
C TYR A 25 17.06 12.53 3.23
N LYS A 26 17.13 13.75 3.77
CA LYS A 26 17.59 14.93 3.05
C LYS A 26 19.02 15.27 3.48
N LYS A 27 19.92 15.32 2.50
CA LYS A 27 21.33 15.67 2.69
C LYS A 27 21.79 16.61 1.58
N ASP A 28 22.43 17.72 1.95
CA ASP A 28 22.94 18.73 1.03
C ASP A 28 21.82 19.28 0.12
N GLY A 29 20.61 19.43 0.68
CA GLY A 29 19.42 19.86 -0.06
C GLY A 29 18.81 18.79 -0.97
N GLU A 30 19.37 17.58 -1.02
CA GLU A 30 18.91 16.49 -1.89
C GLU A 30 18.23 15.35 -1.11
N ILE A 31 17.13 14.85 -1.67
CA ILE A 31 16.50 13.62 -1.20
C ILE A 31 17.32 12.42 -1.64
N LYS A 32 17.68 11.57 -0.68
CA LYS A 32 18.43 10.33 -0.88
C LYS A 32 17.66 9.14 -0.33
N PHE A 33 17.89 7.97 -0.93
CA PHE A 33 17.35 6.71 -0.46
C PHE A 33 18.46 5.67 -0.25
N ARG A 34 18.36 4.96 0.88
CA ARG A 34 19.26 3.88 1.21
C ARG A 34 18.49 2.70 1.80
N PHE A 35 18.72 1.52 1.24
CA PHE A 35 18.27 0.26 1.85
C PHE A 35 18.99 0.01 3.20
N ARG A 36 18.35 -0.74 4.10
CA ARG A 36 19.02 -1.21 5.32
C ARG A 36 20.26 -2.03 4.95
N LYS A 37 21.33 -1.94 5.76
CA LYS A 37 22.60 -2.62 5.46
C LYS A 37 22.45 -4.15 5.42
N ASP A 38 21.53 -4.67 6.24
CA ASP A 38 21.22 -6.08 6.42
C ASP A 38 20.05 -6.56 5.55
N TYR A 39 19.46 -5.69 4.72
CA TYR A 39 18.24 -5.98 3.97
C TYR A 39 18.34 -7.27 3.15
N GLU A 40 19.47 -7.52 2.48
CA GLU A 40 19.65 -8.73 1.66
C GLU A 40 19.66 -10.04 2.47
N ASN A 41 20.00 -9.98 3.78
CA ASN A 41 20.28 -11.16 4.59
C ASN A 41 19.33 -11.37 5.77
N LEU A 42 18.57 -10.34 6.17
CA LEU A 42 17.64 -10.38 7.29
C LEU A 42 16.30 -9.75 6.92
N PHE A 43 15.22 -10.51 7.12
CA PHE A 43 13.86 -10.01 7.14
C PHE A 43 13.48 -9.59 8.56
N VAL A 44 13.01 -8.35 8.70
CA VAL A 44 12.48 -7.84 9.98
C VAL A 44 11.01 -7.47 9.76
N PRO A 45 10.06 -8.21 10.36
CA PRO A 45 8.65 -7.85 10.29
C PRO A 45 8.44 -6.44 10.82
N ALA A 46 7.66 -5.62 10.11
CA ALA A 46 7.43 -4.23 10.50
C ALA A 46 6.99 -4.03 11.97
N PRO A 47 6.12 -4.88 12.56
CA PRO A 47 5.77 -4.80 13.99
C PRO A 47 6.96 -4.90 14.97
N LEU A 48 8.03 -5.60 14.58
CA LEU A 48 9.21 -5.83 15.43
C LEU A 48 10.35 -4.85 15.16
N TYR A 49 10.16 -3.92 14.22
CA TYR A 49 11.26 -3.11 13.71
C TYR A 49 11.83 -2.13 14.76
N ASN A 50 10.98 -1.58 15.64
CA ASN A 50 11.46 -0.71 16.71
C ASN A 50 12.30 -1.46 17.76
N GLU A 51 11.95 -2.72 18.05
CA GLU A 51 12.74 -3.60 18.92
C GLU A 51 14.10 -3.91 18.28
N PHE A 52 14.08 -4.26 16.99
CA PHE A 52 15.28 -4.49 16.20
C PHE A 52 16.24 -3.29 16.18
N LEU A 53 15.71 -2.07 16.13
CA LEU A 53 16.51 -0.83 16.20
C LEU A 53 17.04 -0.51 17.61
N GLY A 54 16.55 -1.18 18.66
CA GLY A 54 16.83 -0.81 20.05
C GLY A 54 16.13 0.49 20.48
N GLY A 55 15.05 0.88 19.79
CA GLY A 55 14.30 2.12 20.04
C GLY A 55 14.13 3.01 18.81
N LYS A 56 13.32 4.07 18.96
CA LYS A 56 13.03 5.03 17.88
C LYS A 56 14.18 6.02 17.71
N ASN A 57 14.82 6.00 16.54
CA ASN A 57 15.93 6.89 16.15
C ASN A 57 15.68 7.57 14.79
N TYR A 58 14.41 7.76 14.42
CA TYR A 58 13.97 8.31 13.15
C TYR A 58 12.87 9.36 13.37
N ASN A 59 12.72 10.26 12.40
CA ASN A 59 11.79 11.38 12.46
C ASN A 59 10.37 10.98 12.04
N GLY A 60 10.24 10.04 11.10
CA GLY A 60 8.93 9.59 10.63
C GLY A 60 8.94 8.30 9.82
N VAL A 61 7.77 7.91 9.33
CA VAL A 61 7.54 6.72 8.51
C VAL A 61 6.87 7.09 7.20
N ILE A 62 7.39 6.52 6.10
CA ILE A 62 6.78 6.56 4.77
C ILE A 62 6.18 5.18 4.49
N ALA A 63 4.86 5.10 4.35
CA ALA A 63 4.17 3.91 3.87
C ALA A 63 4.12 3.91 2.33
N PHE A 64 4.86 3.01 1.71
CA PHE A 64 4.78 2.69 0.30
C PHE A 64 3.86 1.48 0.12
N ILE A 65 2.62 1.76 -0.25
CA ILE A 65 1.53 0.80 -0.28
C ILE A 65 1.45 0.15 -1.67
N ILE A 66 1.46 -1.18 -1.72
CA ILE A 66 1.27 -2.00 -2.92
C ILE A 66 0.05 -2.89 -2.75
N GLU A 67 -0.45 -3.50 -3.83
CA GLU A 67 -1.72 -4.24 -3.77
C GLU A 67 -1.61 -5.53 -2.94
N SER A 68 -0.82 -6.48 -3.39
CA SER A 68 -0.72 -7.83 -2.83
C SER A 68 0.54 -8.51 -3.37
N PRO A 69 1.14 -9.47 -2.66
CA PRO A 69 2.31 -10.17 -3.15
C PRO A 69 2.02 -11.00 -4.41
N HIS A 70 3.04 -11.13 -5.28
CA HIS A 70 3.04 -11.98 -6.47
C HIS A 70 4.01 -13.17 -6.29
N ILE A 71 4.23 -13.92 -7.36
CA ILE A 71 5.05 -15.14 -7.31
C ILE A 71 6.50 -14.90 -6.88
N TYR A 72 7.08 -13.73 -7.18
CA TYR A 72 8.48 -13.44 -6.88
C TYR A 72 8.71 -13.08 -5.41
N GLU A 73 7.68 -12.59 -4.72
CA GLU A 73 7.69 -12.31 -3.29
C GLU A 73 7.96 -13.58 -2.49
N PHE A 74 7.56 -14.76 -3.01
CA PHE A 74 7.77 -16.06 -2.37
C PHE A 74 8.99 -16.84 -2.91
N LYS A 75 9.85 -16.20 -3.71
CA LYS A 75 11.10 -16.79 -4.23
C LYS A 75 12.30 -16.29 -3.43
N ILE A 76 12.25 -16.49 -2.13
CA ILE A 76 13.33 -16.13 -1.20
C ILE A 76 13.34 -17.12 -0.03
N ASP A 77 14.51 -17.32 0.56
CA ASP A 77 14.67 -17.97 1.86
C ASP A 77 15.75 -17.21 2.62
N ILE A 78 15.34 -16.49 3.67
CA ILE A 78 16.16 -15.49 4.36
C ILE A 78 16.04 -15.65 5.87
N ASN A 79 17.02 -15.16 6.63
CA ASN A 79 16.93 -15.15 8.08
C ASN A 79 15.78 -14.24 8.52
N LEU A 80 15.06 -14.68 9.54
CA LEU A 80 14.00 -13.93 10.20
C LEU A 80 14.51 -13.38 11.53
N TYR A 81 14.23 -12.11 11.81
CA TYR A 81 14.40 -11.55 13.15
C TYR A 81 13.19 -11.90 14.05
N PRO A 82 13.40 -12.25 15.33
CA PRO A 82 14.70 -12.44 15.99
C PRO A 82 15.38 -13.76 15.63
N GLU A 83 14.62 -14.78 15.27
CA GLU A 83 15.13 -16.10 14.92
C GLU A 83 14.27 -16.80 13.86
N GLY A 84 14.89 -17.75 13.14
CA GLY A 84 14.22 -18.61 12.15
C GLY A 84 14.48 -18.22 10.70
N ARG A 85 13.63 -18.73 9.82
CA ARG A 85 13.67 -18.53 8.36
C ARG A 85 12.35 -17.96 7.88
N TYR A 86 12.42 -17.10 6.87
CA TYR A 86 11.25 -16.52 6.23
C TYR A 86 11.33 -16.69 4.72
N ASN A 87 10.21 -17.07 4.11
CA ASN A 87 10.14 -17.46 2.69
C ASN A 87 9.31 -16.51 1.83
N ALA A 88 9.06 -15.31 2.34
CA ALA A 88 8.34 -14.27 1.64
C ALA A 88 9.01 -12.91 1.87
N ARG A 89 8.88 -11.97 0.94
CA ARG A 89 9.29 -10.58 1.13
C ARG A 89 8.52 -9.69 0.17
N PRO A 90 7.92 -8.58 0.64
CA PRO A 90 7.19 -7.69 -0.25
C PRO A 90 8.15 -7.06 -1.26
N LEU A 91 7.72 -6.96 -2.53
CA LEU A 91 8.49 -6.33 -3.60
C LEU A 91 9.89 -6.95 -3.80
N ASN A 92 9.97 -8.29 -3.70
CA ASN A 92 11.23 -9.02 -3.78
C ASN A 92 11.77 -9.14 -5.22
N ASN A 93 10.94 -8.88 -6.25
CA ASN A 93 11.39 -8.99 -7.63
C ASN A 93 12.56 -8.01 -7.92
N PRO A 94 13.78 -8.50 -8.26
CA PRO A 94 14.96 -7.64 -8.46
C PRO A 94 14.73 -6.54 -9.50
N SER A 95 13.99 -6.86 -10.56
CA SER A 95 13.66 -5.91 -11.63
C SER A 95 12.80 -4.75 -11.14
N THR A 96 11.91 -4.99 -10.18
CA THR A 96 11.10 -3.92 -9.57
C THR A 96 11.85 -3.16 -8.47
N LYS A 97 12.63 -3.88 -7.66
CA LYS A 97 13.41 -3.32 -6.55
C LYS A 97 14.42 -2.27 -7.01
N LYS A 98 15.08 -2.47 -8.15
CA LYS A 98 16.04 -1.50 -8.71
C LYS A 98 15.42 -0.12 -9.00
N TYR A 99 14.11 -0.05 -9.18
CA TYR A 99 13.40 1.20 -9.45
C TYR A 99 13.04 1.98 -8.19
N LEU A 100 13.02 1.37 -7.00
CA LEU A 100 12.67 2.08 -5.77
C LEU A 100 13.57 3.29 -5.53
N LYS A 101 14.89 3.10 -5.61
CA LYS A 101 15.85 4.21 -5.46
C LYS A 101 15.64 5.30 -6.50
N LYS A 102 15.50 4.91 -7.78
CA LYS A 102 15.27 5.86 -8.88
C LYS A 102 13.96 6.63 -8.71
N MET A 103 12.90 5.97 -8.24
CA MET A 103 11.60 6.59 -7.97
C MET A 103 11.70 7.60 -6.84
N VAL A 104 12.33 7.22 -5.72
CA VAL A 104 12.46 8.08 -4.54
C VAL A 104 13.34 9.30 -4.82
N GLU A 105 14.50 9.10 -5.43
CA GLU A 105 15.47 10.18 -5.69
C GLU A 105 15.13 11.00 -6.96
N GLY A 106 14.19 10.52 -7.78
CA GLY A 106 13.74 11.18 -9.01
C GLY A 106 12.32 11.74 -8.88
N PRO A 107 11.30 11.10 -9.49
CA PRO A 107 9.95 11.66 -9.61
C PRO A 107 9.22 11.87 -8.27
N LEU A 108 9.58 11.14 -7.21
CA LEU A 108 9.00 11.36 -5.88
C LEU A 108 9.76 12.41 -5.07
N LYS A 109 10.91 12.91 -5.56
CA LYS A 109 11.74 13.89 -4.85
C LYS A 109 10.92 15.12 -4.44
N SER A 110 10.10 15.68 -5.33
CA SER A 110 9.30 16.86 -5.01
C SER A 110 8.28 16.62 -3.89
N PHE A 111 7.70 15.42 -3.83
CA PHE A 111 6.82 15.04 -2.73
C PHE A 111 7.56 15.06 -1.39
N PHE A 112 8.81 14.59 -1.35
CA PHE A 112 9.60 14.56 -0.13
C PHE A 112 10.30 15.88 0.22
N SER A 113 10.73 16.66 -0.76
CA SER A 113 11.58 17.85 -0.58
C SER A 113 10.98 18.90 0.36
N ASP A 114 9.66 19.06 0.34
CA ASP A 114 8.92 20.04 1.15
C ASP A 114 8.53 19.47 2.53
N ARG A 115 8.75 18.17 2.75
CA ARG A 115 8.22 17.43 3.91
C ARG A 115 9.31 16.87 4.81
N ILE A 116 10.45 16.52 4.22
CA ILE A 116 11.63 16.01 4.93
C ILE A 116 12.65 17.15 5.01
N LYS A 117 13.02 17.54 6.23
CA LYS A 117 14.01 18.59 6.47
C LYS A 117 15.43 18.03 6.41
N GLU A 118 16.39 18.93 6.23
CA GLU A 118 17.82 18.60 6.24
C GLU A 118 18.18 17.84 7.53
N GLY A 119 18.85 16.70 7.38
CA GLY A 119 19.23 15.83 8.50
C GLY A 119 18.12 14.91 9.04
N GLU A 120 16.86 15.06 8.61
CA GLU A 120 15.79 14.16 9.04
C GLU A 120 15.85 12.81 8.31
N ILE A 121 15.48 11.75 9.04
CA ILE A 121 15.46 10.37 8.56
C ILE A 121 14.04 9.82 8.67
N TYR A 122 13.47 9.41 7.55
CA TYR A 122 12.18 8.75 7.47
C TYR A 122 12.36 7.29 7.08
N LEU A 123 11.82 6.37 7.87
CA LEU A 123 11.85 4.95 7.52
C LEU A 123 10.94 4.67 6.34
N PHE A 124 11.38 3.84 5.40
CA PHE A 124 10.62 3.48 4.22
C PHE A 124 10.05 2.06 4.37
N LEU A 125 8.74 2.00 4.55
CA LEU A 125 7.97 0.78 4.80
C LEU A 125 7.26 0.34 3.53
N ILE A 126 7.44 -0.91 3.10
CA ILE A 126 6.59 -1.50 2.07
C ILE A 126 5.39 -2.15 2.75
N VAL A 127 4.18 -1.71 2.41
CA VAL A 127 2.93 -2.22 2.97
C VAL A 127 2.13 -2.94 1.88
N ASN A 128 1.84 -4.22 2.07
CA ASN A 128 0.82 -4.87 1.25
C ASN A 128 -0.57 -4.43 1.71
N SER A 129 -1.43 -3.99 0.80
CA SER A 129 -2.85 -3.73 1.10
C SER A 129 -3.54 -5.04 1.50
N ILE A 130 -3.18 -6.14 0.84
CA ILE A 130 -3.56 -7.49 1.23
C ILE A 130 -2.28 -8.35 1.29
N GLN A 131 -1.96 -8.89 2.47
CA GLN A 131 -0.74 -9.69 2.66
C GLN A 131 -0.79 -11.07 1.98
N TYR A 132 -1.92 -11.46 1.39
CA TYR A 132 -2.14 -12.75 0.74
C TYR A 132 -1.95 -12.70 -0.78
N GLN A 133 -1.47 -13.79 -1.39
CA GLN A 133 -1.21 -13.87 -2.82
C GLN A 133 -2.51 -13.92 -3.65
N CYS A 134 -3.03 -12.75 -4.05
CA CYS A 134 -4.28 -12.67 -4.82
C CYS A 134 -4.12 -13.14 -6.27
N SER A 135 -2.89 -13.19 -6.81
CA SER A 135 -2.63 -13.72 -8.15
C SER A 135 -2.52 -15.23 -8.20
N LEU A 136 -2.59 -15.98 -7.08
CA LEU A 136 -2.48 -17.45 -7.02
C LEU A 136 -1.31 -18.09 -7.82
N GLY A 137 -0.33 -17.31 -8.28
CA GLY A 137 0.77 -17.75 -9.13
C GLY A 137 0.55 -17.71 -10.65
N GLU A 138 -0.64 -17.33 -11.15
CA GLU A 138 -0.93 -17.33 -12.61
C GLU A 138 -1.08 -15.92 -13.21
N LYS A 139 -0.89 -15.82 -14.53
CA LYS A 139 -1.24 -14.62 -15.31
C LYS A 139 -2.74 -14.59 -15.55
N THR A 140 -3.48 -13.99 -14.62
CA THR A 140 -4.92 -13.91 -14.72
C THR A 140 -5.40 -12.56 -14.18
N ASP A 141 -5.49 -11.63 -15.12
CA ASP A 141 -5.83 -10.23 -14.83
C ASP A 141 -7.24 -10.12 -14.21
N ASN A 142 -8.17 -11.00 -14.61
CA ASN A 142 -9.56 -10.92 -14.16
C ASN A 142 -9.82 -11.53 -12.78
N TYR A 143 -9.14 -12.63 -12.37
CA TYR A 143 -9.38 -13.17 -11.03
C TYR A 143 -8.57 -12.45 -9.96
N ARG A 144 -7.38 -11.90 -10.28
CA ARG A 144 -6.51 -11.29 -9.25
C ARG A 144 -7.22 -10.13 -8.57
N ASP A 145 -7.76 -9.23 -9.37
CA ASP A 145 -8.44 -8.05 -8.86
C ASP A 145 -9.74 -8.45 -8.14
N LEU A 146 -10.43 -9.50 -8.62
CA LEU A 146 -11.59 -10.07 -7.96
C LEU A 146 -11.23 -10.72 -6.59
N LEU A 147 -10.12 -11.45 -6.50
CA LEU A 147 -9.64 -12.04 -5.25
C LEU A 147 -9.13 -10.98 -4.29
N PHE A 148 -8.53 -9.89 -4.80
CA PHE A 148 -8.22 -8.73 -3.99
C PHE A 148 -9.49 -8.19 -3.35
N VAL A 149 -10.51 -7.86 -4.15
CA VAL A 149 -11.78 -7.31 -3.63
C VAL A 149 -12.45 -8.30 -2.67
N ALA A 150 -12.47 -9.59 -3.00
CA ALA A 150 -13.02 -10.64 -2.14
C ALA A 150 -12.34 -10.70 -0.76
N ASN A 151 -11.01 -10.60 -0.73
CA ASN A 151 -10.26 -10.58 0.52
C ASN A 151 -10.44 -9.26 1.26
N TRP A 152 -10.48 -8.15 0.54
CA TRP A 152 -10.68 -6.80 1.08
C TRP A 152 -11.97 -6.71 1.90
N ILE A 153 -13.09 -7.15 1.32
CA ILE A 153 -14.41 -7.18 2.00
C ILE A 153 -14.46 -8.23 3.12
N LYS A 154 -13.69 -9.32 3.03
CA LYS A 154 -13.62 -10.40 4.04
C LYS A 154 -12.49 -10.18 5.04
N ASN A 155 -12.51 -9.03 5.70
CA ASN A 155 -11.64 -8.60 6.82
C ASN A 155 -10.24 -8.08 6.46
N CYS A 156 -9.73 -8.21 5.23
CA CYS A 156 -8.39 -7.69 4.93
C CYS A 156 -8.32 -6.16 4.96
N LYS A 157 -9.45 -5.45 4.73
CA LYS A 157 -9.52 -4.00 4.96
C LYS A 157 -9.20 -3.63 6.41
N ALA A 158 -9.83 -4.31 7.38
CA ALA A 158 -9.63 -4.03 8.80
C ALA A 158 -8.20 -4.39 9.25
N ASP A 159 -7.66 -5.52 8.76
CA ASP A 159 -6.24 -5.88 8.97
C ASP A 159 -5.29 -4.81 8.43
N PHE A 160 -5.52 -4.34 7.20
CA PHE A 160 -4.72 -3.28 6.60
C PHE A 160 -4.76 -1.98 7.41
N LEU A 161 -5.96 -1.52 7.78
CA LEU A 161 -6.12 -0.28 8.55
C LEU A 161 -5.48 -0.40 9.94
N GLY A 162 -5.65 -1.53 10.62
CA GLY A 162 -5.02 -1.78 11.93
C GLY A 162 -3.49 -1.80 11.85
N ARG A 163 -2.92 -2.37 10.78
CA ARG A 163 -1.48 -2.31 10.52
C ARG A 163 -1.00 -0.89 10.24
N ILE A 164 -1.72 -0.14 9.40
CA ILE A 164 -1.40 1.27 9.13
C ILE A 164 -1.45 2.10 10.42
N GLU A 165 -2.46 1.92 11.25
CA GLU A 165 -2.57 2.59 12.56
C GLU A 165 -1.37 2.24 13.45
N GLN A 166 -1.01 0.95 13.55
CA GLN A 166 0.16 0.48 14.30
C GLN A 166 1.47 1.12 13.82
N TYR A 167 1.65 1.26 12.49
CA TYR A 167 2.87 1.84 11.92
C TYR A 167 2.89 3.37 11.99
N SER A 168 1.72 3.99 12.13
CA SER A 168 1.52 5.44 12.17
C SER A 168 2.33 6.23 11.11
N PRO A 169 2.13 5.99 9.80
CA PRO A 169 2.87 6.69 8.76
C PRO A 169 2.61 8.20 8.73
N ASP A 170 3.67 8.97 8.55
CA ASP A 170 3.61 10.41 8.30
C ASP A 170 3.29 10.70 6.84
N LEU A 171 3.77 9.85 5.92
CA LEU A 171 3.61 10.00 4.47
C LEU A 171 3.13 8.71 3.83
N TYR A 172 2.23 8.83 2.85
CA TYR A 172 1.58 7.72 2.18
C TYR A 172 1.79 7.79 0.68
N ILE A 173 2.29 6.71 0.10
CA ILE A 173 2.42 6.55 -1.35
C ILE A 173 1.62 5.33 -1.74
N ASN A 174 0.47 5.55 -2.34
CA ASN A 174 -0.36 4.50 -2.88
C ASN A 174 0.12 4.11 -4.28
N SER A 175 0.83 2.99 -4.33
CA SER A 175 1.46 2.42 -5.52
C SER A 175 0.76 1.16 -6.02
N CYS A 176 -0.47 0.90 -5.55
CA CYS A 176 -1.27 -0.21 -6.07
C CYS A 176 -1.46 -0.08 -7.59
N THR A 177 -1.59 -1.20 -8.29
CA THR A 177 -1.91 -1.14 -9.72
C THR A 177 -3.29 -0.54 -9.97
N LYS A 178 -3.51 0.00 -11.17
CA LYS A 178 -4.82 0.52 -11.56
C LYS A 178 -5.89 -0.57 -11.62
N GLY A 179 -5.53 -1.83 -11.84
CA GLY A 179 -6.51 -2.90 -12.04
C GLY A 179 -7.49 -2.60 -13.19
N ASN A 180 -8.46 -3.48 -13.38
CA ASN A 180 -9.60 -3.21 -14.26
C ASN A 180 -10.88 -3.77 -13.64
N ILE A 181 -11.33 -3.13 -12.56
CA ILE A 181 -12.47 -3.62 -11.79
C ILE A 181 -13.78 -3.12 -12.41
N ASN A 182 -14.56 -4.05 -12.93
CA ASN A 182 -15.95 -3.80 -13.30
C ASN A 182 -16.84 -3.90 -12.06
N LYS A 183 -17.34 -2.75 -11.57
CA LYS A 183 -18.17 -2.66 -10.36
C LYS A 183 -19.48 -3.45 -10.48
N LYS A 184 -20.12 -3.44 -11.65
CA LYS A 184 -21.34 -4.22 -11.91
C LYS A 184 -21.07 -5.71 -11.75
N PHE A 185 -19.98 -6.20 -12.34
CA PHE A 185 -19.56 -7.59 -12.20
C PHE A 185 -19.33 -7.98 -10.73
N LEU A 186 -18.72 -7.09 -9.92
CA LEU A 186 -18.57 -7.34 -8.48
C LEU A 186 -19.91 -7.42 -7.75
N MET A 187 -20.81 -6.46 -7.99
CA MET A 187 -22.12 -6.43 -7.34
C MET A 187 -22.93 -7.70 -7.64
N ASP A 188 -22.94 -8.12 -8.91
CA ASP A 188 -23.65 -9.31 -9.38
C ASP A 188 -23.08 -10.61 -8.77
N ASN A 189 -21.74 -10.71 -8.64
CA ASN A 189 -21.09 -11.95 -8.19
C ASN A 189 -20.96 -12.08 -6.68
N PHE A 190 -20.85 -10.98 -5.95
CA PHE A 190 -20.65 -10.99 -4.51
C PHE A 190 -21.92 -10.68 -3.71
N LYS A 191 -23.03 -10.34 -4.39
CA LYS A 191 -24.30 -9.94 -3.75
C LYS A 191 -24.07 -8.91 -2.64
N LEU A 192 -23.21 -7.93 -2.91
CA LEU A 192 -22.81 -6.92 -1.94
C LEU A 192 -23.99 -6.00 -1.70
N ASP A 193 -24.40 -5.88 -0.44
CA ASP A 193 -25.45 -4.95 -0.05
C ASP A 193 -24.91 -3.52 -0.18
N VAL A 194 -25.58 -2.73 -1.03
CA VAL A 194 -25.20 -1.35 -1.35
C VAL A 194 -25.54 -0.39 -0.21
N SER A 195 -26.34 -0.83 0.76
CA SER A 195 -26.83 -0.02 1.89
C SER A 195 -25.89 0.03 3.09
N GLU A 196 -24.88 -0.85 3.18
CA GLU A 196 -23.91 -0.79 4.27
C GLU A 196 -22.81 0.24 3.97
N GLU A 197 -22.83 1.37 4.70
CA GLU A 197 -21.73 2.37 4.78
C GLU A 197 -20.33 1.76 4.99
N LYS A 198 -20.25 0.51 5.49
CA LYS A 198 -19.00 -0.23 5.70
C LYS A 198 -18.31 -0.66 4.39
N ASN A 199 -18.98 -0.57 3.25
CA ASN A 199 -18.44 -0.94 1.95
C ASN A 199 -17.70 0.23 1.29
N SER A 200 -16.51 0.58 1.81
CA SER A 200 -15.65 1.66 1.28
C SER A 200 -15.33 1.52 -0.22
N PHE A 201 -15.45 0.31 -0.80
CA PHE A 201 -15.32 0.08 -2.24
C PHE A 201 -16.45 0.73 -3.08
N LEU A 202 -17.65 0.92 -2.50
CA LEU A 202 -18.78 1.57 -3.17
C LEU A 202 -18.62 3.09 -3.19
N CYS A 203 -17.97 3.64 -2.16
CA CYS A 203 -17.67 5.05 -1.99
C CYS A 203 -16.47 5.53 -2.82
N ALA A 204 -15.66 4.61 -3.33
CA ALA A 204 -14.50 4.95 -4.12
C ALA A 204 -14.91 5.66 -5.43
N LYS A 205 -14.36 6.86 -5.64
CA LYS A 205 -14.65 7.67 -6.82
C LYS A 205 -14.10 6.97 -8.06
N GLU A 206 -14.99 6.59 -8.96
CA GLU A 206 -14.61 5.99 -10.24
C GLU A 206 -13.92 7.04 -11.12
N THR A 207 -12.77 6.69 -11.67
CA THR A 207 -12.15 7.51 -12.72
C THR A 207 -12.61 6.96 -14.07
N ARG A 208 -13.48 7.70 -14.78
CA ARG A 208 -14.02 7.31 -16.10
C ARG A 208 -14.78 5.98 -16.10
N GLY A 209 -15.50 5.68 -15.02
CA GLY A 209 -16.30 4.45 -14.88
C GLY A 209 -15.49 3.18 -14.56
N ILE A 210 -14.20 3.32 -14.24
CA ILE A 210 -13.33 2.22 -13.82
C ILE A 210 -12.90 2.48 -12.38
N LEU A 211 -13.11 1.48 -11.53
CA LEU A 211 -12.62 1.46 -10.16
C LEU A 211 -11.21 0.85 -10.14
N THR A 212 -10.25 1.53 -9.52
CA THR A 212 -8.89 1.00 -9.38
C THR A 212 -8.60 0.47 -7.98
N LEU A 213 -7.58 -0.39 -7.84
CA LEU A 213 -7.11 -0.81 -6.51
C LEU A 213 -6.58 0.38 -5.71
N GLN A 214 -5.98 1.37 -6.39
CA GLN A 214 -5.57 2.62 -5.75
C GLN A 214 -6.78 3.36 -5.16
N ASP A 215 -7.90 3.44 -5.89
CA ASP A 215 -9.11 4.11 -5.40
C ASP A 215 -9.70 3.39 -4.19
N ILE A 216 -9.72 2.06 -4.18
CA ILE A 216 -10.22 1.27 -3.04
C ILE A 216 -9.41 1.54 -1.76
N VAL A 217 -8.07 1.55 -1.89
CA VAL A 217 -7.16 1.80 -0.76
C VAL A 217 -7.23 3.26 -0.31
N GLU A 218 -7.27 4.20 -1.26
CA GLU A 218 -7.41 5.63 -0.98
C GLU A 218 -8.66 5.90 -0.16
N SER A 219 -9.82 5.43 -0.62
CA SER A 219 -11.08 5.69 0.06
C SER A 219 -11.14 5.08 1.45
N ALA A 220 -10.51 3.92 1.68
CA ALA A 220 -10.43 3.36 3.01
C ALA A 220 -9.59 4.24 3.96
N LEU A 221 -8.42 4.71 3.50
CA LEU A 221 -7.57 5.61 4.30
C LEU A 221 -8.24 6.98 4.54
N GLU A 222 -8.97 7.49 3.53
CA GLU A 222 -9.66 8.78 3.60
C GLU A 222 -10.83 8.74 4.58
N ILE A 223 -11.66 7.68 4.54
CA ILE A 223 -12.79 7.50 5.47
C ILE A 223 -12.33 7.45 6.92
N GLU A 224 -11.19 6.81 7.19
CA GLU A 224 -10.59 6.77 8.53
C GLU A 224 -9.85 8.07 8.91
N GLY A 225 -9.75 9.03 7.99
CA GLY A 225 -9.07 10.31 8.22
C GLY A 225 -7.54 10.19 8.35
N MET A 226 -6.95 9.12 7.81
CA MET A 226 -5.51 8.87 7.86
C MET A 226 -4.72 9.69 6.83
N ILE A 227 -5.39 10.11 5.75
CA ILE A 227 -4.76 10.79 4.61
C ILE A 227 -5.40 12.15 4.31
N ASN A 228 -4.60 13.02 3.73
CA ASN A 228 -4.97 14.32 3.19
C ASN A 228 -3.98 14.73 2.08
N LYS A 229 -4.25 15.83 1.37
CA LYS A 229 -3.38 16.36 0.29
C LYS A 229 -1.94 16.64 0.76
N GLY A 230 -1.76 16.95 2.04
CA GLY A 230 -0.47 17.22 2.65
C GLY A 230 0.40 15.98 2.80
N ASN A 231 -0.19 14.79 3.03
CA ASN A 231 0.59 13.60 3.38
C ASN A 231 0.43 12.40 2.44
N TYR A 232 -0.41 12.49 1.40
CA TYR A 232 -0.72 11.36 0.54
C TYR A 232 -0.48 11.64 -0.95
N LEU A 233 -0.06 10.58 -1.66
CA LEU A 233 0.20 10.61 -3.09
C LEU A 233 -0.18 9.27 -3.78
N LYS A 234 -0.87 9.34 -4.93
CA LYS A 234 -0.99 8.21 -5.85
C LYS A 234 0.19 8.19 -6.82
N TYR A 235 0.83 7.04 -6.97
CA TYR A 235 1.94 6.86 -7.89
C TYR A 235 1.93 5.50 -8.59
N ASN A 236 2.72 5.33 -9.65
CA ASN A 236 2.77 4.08 -10.39
C ASN A 236 3.49 2.98 -9.61
N HIS A 237 2.96 1.76 -9.68
CA HIS A 237 3.65 0.55 -9.23
C HIS A 237 5.03 0.41 -9.90
N PRO A 238 6.10 -0.01 -9.19
CA PRO A 238 7.45 -0.10 -9.77
C PRO A 238 7.57 -0.99 -11.02
N SER A 239 6.68 -1.97 -11.18
CA SER A 239 6.62 -2.81 -12.39
C SER A 239 6.30 -2.03 -13.68
N TYR A 240 5.67 -0.86 -13.57
CA TYR A 240 5.45 0.04 -14.72
C TYR A 240 6.76 0.44 -15.40
N PHE A 241 7.79 0.74 -14.61
CA PHE A 241 9.09 1.18 -15.15
C PHE A 241 9.86 0.03 -15.80
N VAL A 242 9.73 -1.19 -15.25
CA VAL A 242 10.24 -2.42 -15.89
C VAL A 242 9.63 -2.60 -17.27
N TYR A 243 8.31 -2.42 -17.38
CA TYR A 243 7.60 -2.55 -18.63
C TYR A 243 8.00 -1.49 -19.68
N GLN A 244 8.20 -0.25 -19.24
CA GLN A 244 8.65 0.84 -20.12
C GLN A 244 10.05 0.60 -20.66
N GLU A 245 10.98 0.16 -19.81
CA GLU A 245 12.36 -0.19 -20.21
C GLU A 245 12.36 -1.36 -21.22
N ALA A 246 11.56 -2.40 -20.97
CA ALA A 246 11.45 -3.57 -21.87
C ALA A 246 10.89 -3.23 -23.27
N ARG A 247 10.17 -2.12 -23.42
CA ARG A 247 9.58 -1.67 -24.69
C ARG A 247 10.51 -0.81 -25.55
N GLY A 248 11.78 -0.65 -25.16
CA GLY A 248 12.73 0.12 -25.95
C GLY A 248 12.51 1.64 -25.92
N ASN A 249 11.67 2.13 -25.00
CA ASN A 249 11.61 3.55 -24.66
C ASN A 249 12.89 3.89 -23.89
N GLY A 250 14.01 4.11 -24.59
CA GLY A 250 15.33 4.37 -24.02
C GLY A 250 15.37 5.51 -22.98
N ASN A 251 14.32 6.33 -22.94
CA ASN A 251 13.98 7.20 -21.83
C ASN A 251 12.75 6.63 -21.09
N VAL A 252 12.97 6.03 -19.92
CA VAL A 252 11.86 5.62 -19.03
C VAL A 252 11.08 6.88 -18.64
N PHE A 253 9.85 7.01 -19.14
CA PHE A 253 8.98 8.13 -18.78
C PHE A 253 8.50 7.97 -17.34
N TYR A 254 8.84 8.94 -16.49
CA TYR A 254 8.34 9.05 -15.14
C TYR A 254 7.17 10.04 -15.13
N PRO A 255 5.91 9.59 -15.09
CA PRO A 255 4.78 10.50 -15.04
C PRO A 255 4.84 11.34 -13.77
N ALA A 256 4.34 12.57 -13.87
CA ALA A 256 4.15 13.41 -12.70
C ALA A 256 3.25 12.69 -11.68
N PRO A 257 3.57 12.76 -10.37
CA PRO A 257 2.71 12.21 -9.35
C PRO A 257 1.31 12.84 -9.33
N LYS A 258 0.28 12.07 -8.94
CA LYS A 258 -1.09 12.56 -8.78
C LYS A 258 -1.40 12.80 -7.31
N PHE A 259 -1.64 14.06 -6.97
CA PHE A 259 -2.12 14.48 -5.64
C PHE A 259 -3.63 14.28 -5.52
N LEU A 260 -4.13 14.19 -4.29
CA LEU A 260 -5.58 14.22 -4.02
C LEU A 260 -6.20 15.51 -4.56
N ASP A 261 -7.39 15.38 -5.15
CA ASP A 261 -8.17 16.50 -5.70
C ASP A 261 -8.92 17.23 -4.57
N GLU A 262 -9.02 18.56 -4.64
CA GLU A 262 -9.73 19.38 -3.66
C GLU A 262 -11.24 19.10 -3.64
N ASN A 263 -11.79 18.63 -4.76
CA ASN A 263 -13.19 18.21 -4.86
C ASN A 263 -13.40 16.71 -4.54
N SER A 264 -12.33 15.96 -4.21
CA SER A 264 -12.44 14.54 -3.88
C SER A 264 -12.72 14.24 -2.41
N ILE A 265 -12.54 15.20 -1.51
CA ILE A 265 -12.75 15.01 -0.07
C ILE A 265 -14.20 14.64 0.21
N ILE A 266 -14.46 13.36 0.49
CA ILE A 266 -15.78 12.94 0.94
C ILE A 266 -15.84 13.29 2.43
N TYR A 267 -16.41 14.45 2.74
CA TYR A 267 -16.83 14.80 4.10
C TYR A 267 -17.97 13.85 4.53
N PHE A 268 -17.64 12.64 4.95
CA PHE A 268 -18.53 11.93 5.86
C PHE A 268 -18.40 12.65 7.19
N GLY A 269 -19.39 13.49 7.49
CA GLY A 269 -19.49 14.16 8.76
C GLY A 269 -19.34 13.11 9.86
N LYS A 270 -18.21 13.13 10.57
CA LYS A 270 -18.19 12.64 11.95
C LYS A 270 -19.32 13.41 12.62
N GLN A 271 -20.47 12.77 12.84
CA GLN A 271 -21.35 13.21 13.90
C GLN A 271 -20.46 13.22 15.14
N LYS A 272 -20.05 14.42 15.56
CA LYS A 272 -19.62 14.64 16.93
C LYS A 272 -20.71 13.95 17.75
N LYS A 273 -20.33 12.97 18.56
CA LYS A 273 -21.08 12.68 19.79
C LYS A 273 -21.03 13.99 20.58
N THR A 274 -21.97 14.89 20.30
CA THR A 274 -22.33 15.93 21.24
C THR A 274 -22.86 15.17 22.43
N GLY A 275 -22.07 15.12 23.50
CA GLY A 275 -22.57 14.76 24.80
C GLY A 275 -23.82 15.59 25.03
N SER A 276 -24.95 14.92 25.22
CA SER A 276 -26.16 15.57 25.68
C SER A 276 -25.88 16.10 27.08
N ASN A 277 -25.71 17.42 27.14
CA ASN A 277 -26.05 18.23 28.30
C ASN A 277 -27.39 17.72 28.88
N GLN A 278 -27.41 17.45 30.19
CA GLN A 278 -28.04 18.34 31.16
C GLN A 278 -29.44 18.82 30.75
N GLY A 279 -30.44 18.39 31.52
CA GLY A 279 -31.69 19.11 31.70
C GLY A 279 -32.94 18.24 31.61
N LEU A 280 -33.83 18.41 32.61
CA LEU A 280 -35.19 17.89 32.83
C LEU A 280 -35.21 16.78 33.90
N PHE A 281 -35.73 16.97 35.12
CA PHE A 281 -36.70 17.92 35.68
C PHE A 281 -36.27 18.45 37.06
#